data_AF-A0A9W4U1X3-F1
#
_entry.id   AF-A0A9W4U1X3-F1
#
_cell.length_a   1.000
_cell.length_b   1.000
_cell.length_c   1.000
_cell.angle_alpha   90.00
_cell.angle_beta   90.00
_cell.angle_gamma   90.00
#
_symmetry.space_group_name_H-M   'P 1'
#
loop_
_entity.id
_entity.type
_entity.pdbx_description
1 polymer ?
#
loop_
_entity_poly.entity_id
_entity_poly.type
_entity_poly.pdbx_seq_one_letter_code
_entity_poly.pdbx_strand_id
1 'polypeptide(L)'
;MESITQQKPVTVIIDNLGKSIAFTTTKDAPLNTIYETLYERAPWVQNSSYILTTNSRRLVRHEGSIDTLLSSNDDTFLPLRLTVPLCGGKGGFGSILRAQGGRMSSRKKKQGEVNGSSRNLDGRRLRTVAEAKTLAEYLAIKPEMDKKEKEERKQRWEDIVASTERKQEELINGRGMARLDGQWVEDKQEAENKTREAIEKMLMAQRSSSEEDDDDEIPVAGPVKPVSSSKPAQQKAMFGWDEDDEFLSDSDEEEEVSEEEQPAYEGKGKGKAA
;
A
#
# COMPACT_ATOMS: atom_id res chain seq x y z
N MET A 1 -26.97 -3.45 -82.57
CA MET A 1 -27.75 -3.19 -81.34
C MET A 1 -26.77 -3.23 -80.19
N GLU A 2 -26.30 -2.08 -79.74
CA GLU A 2 -25.45 -2.02 -78.56
C GLU A 2 -26.33 -2.14 -77.32
N SER A 3 -26.04 -3.14 -76.48
CA SER A 3 -26.73 -3.32 -75.22
C SER A 3 -26.28 -2.21 -74.27
N ILE A 4 -27.15 -1.21 -74.06
CA ILE A 4 -26.94 -0.16 -73.06
C ILE A 4 -26.97 -0.81 -71.68
N THR A 5 -25.80 -1.23 -71.20
CA THR A 5 -25.63 -1.85 -69.89
C THR A 5 -25.94 -0.80 -68.83
N GLN A 6 -27.08 -0.96 -68.14
CA GLN A 6 -27.50 -0.05 -67.06
C GLN A 6 -26.56 -0.21 -65.86
N GLN A 7 -25.46 0.56 -65.86
CA GLN A 7 -24.49 0.56 -64.78
C GLN A 7 -25.13 1.10 -63.50
N LYS A 8 -25.14 0.26 -62.45
CA LYS A 8 -25.58 0.66 -61.11
C LYS A 8 -24.74 1.86 -60.65
N PRO A 9 -25.34 2.99 -60.23
CA PRO A 9 -24.58 4.13 -59.75
C PRO A 9 -23.83 3.77 -58.47
N VAL A 10 -22.59 4.23 -58.36
CA VAL A 10 -21.76 4.15 -57.15
C VAL A 10 -21.87 5.48 -56.40
N THR A 11 -22.12 5.40 -55.10
CA THR A 11 -22.06 6.55 -54.20
C THR A 11 -20.66 6.65 -53.62
N VAL A 12 -19.89 7.65 -54.03
CA VAL A 12 -18.60 7.98 -53.42
C VAL A 12 -18.85 8.83 -52.18
N ILE A 13 -18.22 8.46 -51.07
CA ILE A 13 -18.29 9.19 -49.81
C ILE A 13 -16.85 9.53 -49.41
N ILE A 14 -16.49 10.82 -49.42
CA ILE A 14 -15.18 11.31 -48.99
C ILE A 14 -15.30 11.86 -47.56
N ASP A 15 -14.81 11.11 -46.58
CA ASP A 15 -14.77 11.53 -45.19
C ASP A 15 -13.52 12.35 -44.89
N ASN A 16 -13.72 13.58 -44.41
CA ASN A 16 -12.73 14.38 -43.70
C ASN A 16 -13.15 14.53 -42.23
N LEU A 17 -12.23 14.88 -41.34
CA LEU A 17 -12.44 15.04 -39.91
C LEU A 17 -13.54 16.08 -39.60
N GLY A 18 -14.77 15.60 -39.41
CA GLY A 18 -15.97 16.40 -39.11
C GLY A 18 -16.80 16.85 -40.31
N LYS A 19 -16.45 16.48 -41.56
CA LYS A 19 -17.24 16.79 -42.77
C LYS A 19 -17.10 15.69 -43.83
N SER A 20 -18.22 15.15 -44.29
CA SER A 20 -18.29 14.15 -45.36
C SER A 20 -18.84 14.76 -46.65
N ILE A 21 -18.24 14.41 -47.80
CA ILE A 21 -18.68 14.84 -49.13
C ILE A 21 -19.18 13.61 -49.89
N ALA A 22 -20.49 13.55 -50.15
CA ALA A 22 -21.12 12.44 -50.87
C ALA A 22 -21.61 12.87 -52.27
N PHE A 23 -21.37 12.04 -53.29
CA PHE A 23 -21.89 12.21 -54.65
C PHE A 23 -22.02 10.87 -55.37
N THR A 24 -22.84 10.84 -56.44
CA THR A 24 -23.08 9.65 -57.27
C THR A 24 -22.30 9.72 -58.58
N THR A 25 -21.80 8.59 -59.04
CA THR A 25 -21.00 8.43 -60.26
C THR A 25 -21.23 7.05 -60.89
N THR A 26 -20.84 6.86 -62.15
CA THR A 26 -20.85 5.53 -62.80
C THR A 26 -19.58 4.73 -62.44
N LYS A 27 -19.58 3.44 -62.79
CA LYS A 27 -18.49 2.51 -62.53
C LYS A 27 -17.29 2.72 -63.47
N ASP A 28 -17.57 2.94 -64.75
CA ASP A 28 -16.57 3.28 -65.78
C ASP A 28 -15.98 4.70 -65.63
N ALA A 29 -16.50 5.53 -64.72
CA ALA A 29 -16.07 6.92 -64.60
C ALA A 29 -14.56 7.02 -64.25
N PRO A 30 -13.83 7.97 -64.86
CA PRO A 30 -12.43 8.17 -64.55
C PRO A 30 -12.25 8.70 -63.13
N LEU A 31 -11.19 8.29 -62.45
CA LEU A 31 -10.89 8.75 -61.08
C LEU A 31 -10.77 10.28 -60.97
N ASN A 32 -10.43 10.99 -62.05
CA ASN A 32 -10.36 12.46 -62.06
C ASN A 32 -11.67 13.14 -61.63
N THR A 33 -12.83 12.54 -61.93
CA THR A 33 -14.15 13.02 -61.50
C THR A 33 -14.25 13.17 -59.97
N ILE A 34 -13.55 12.31 -59.22
CA ILE A 34 -13.49 12.36 -57.75
C ILE A 34 -12.67 13.57 -57.28
N TYR A 35 -11.62 13.94 -58.01
CA TYR A 35 -10.79 15.10 -57.71
C TYR A 35 -11.47 16.41 -58.12
N GLU A 36 -12.14 16.45 -59.26
CA GLU A 36 -12.92 17.61 -59.72
C GLU A 36 -14.02 17.98 -58.71
N THR A 37 -14.87 17.00 -58.34
CA THR A 37 -15.92 17.19 -57.33
C THR A 37 -15.38 17.48 -55.93
N LEU A 38 -14.20 16.96 -55.57
CA LEU A 38 -13.50 17.31 -54.33
C LEU A 38 -12.99 18.76 -54.37
N TYR A 39 -12.41 19.23 -55.48
CA TYR A 39 -11.89 20.59 -55.61
C TYR A 39 -12.99 21.65 -55.72
N GLU A 40 -14.14 21.32 -56.31
CA GLU A 40 -15.36 22.14 -56.31
C GLU A 40 -15.90 22.33 -54.88
N ARG A 41 -16.10 21.21 -54.16
CA ARG A 41 -16.77 21.22 -52.84
C ARG A 41 -15.84 21.50 -51.67
N ALA A 42 -14.54 21.40 -51.86
CA ALA A 42 -13.52 21.68 -50.86
C ALA A 42 -12.28 22.39 -51.46
N PRO A 43 -12.40 23.67 -51.90
CA PRO A 43 -11.30 24.40 -52.55
C PRO A 43 -10.02 24.51 -51.71
N TRP A 44 -10.12 24.47 -50.38
CA TRP A 44 -8.98 24.48 -49.47
C TRP A 44 -8.02 23.28 -49.68
N VAL A 45 -8.52 22.17 -50.25
CA VAL A 45 -7.73 20.97 -50.56
C VAL A 45 -6.61 21.30 -51.54
N GLN A 46 -6.89 22.16 -52.54
CA GLN A 46 -5.96 22.53 -53.62
C GLN A 46 -4.64 23.14 -53.11
N ASN A 47 -4.72 23.90 -52.01
CA ASN A 47 -3.57 24.58 -51.39
C ASN A 47 -2.92 23.77 -50.26
N SER A 48 -3.33 22.51 -50.06
CA SER A 48 -2.87 21.66 -48.96
C SER A 48 -2.22 20.38 -49.48
N SER A 49 -1.25 19.85 -48.75
CA SER A 49 -0.90 18.44 -48.92
C SER A 49 -2.04 17.60 -48.36
N TYR A 50 -2.47 16.57 -49.10
CA TYR A 50 -3.50 15.63 -48.69
C TYR A 50 -3.23 14.24 -49.24
N ILE A 51 -3.83 13.23 -48.62
CA ILE A 51 -3.77 11.82 -49.04
C ILE A 51 -5.20 11.29 -49.05
N LEU A 52 -5.64 10.77 -50.19
CA LEU A 52 -6.96 10.17 -50.38
C LEU A 52 -6.81 8.64 -50.43
N THR A 53 -7.43 7.91 -49.49
CA THR A 53 -7.31 6.45 -49.39
C THR A 53 -8.67 5.76 -49.25
N THR A 54 -8.82 4.57 -49.82
CA THR A 54 -9.93 3.67 -49.49
C THR A 54 -9.88 3.24 -48.01
N ASN A 55 -10.99 2.69 -47.48
CA ASN A 55 -11.00 2.02 -46.17
C ASN A 55 -9.93 0.89 -46.09
N SER A 56 -9.71 0.16 -47.19
CA SER A 56 -8.63 -0.83 -47.35
C SER A 56 -7.21 -0.24 -47.47
N ARG A 57 -7.04 1.06 -47.17
CA ARG A 57 -5.78 1.84 -47.20
C ARG A 57 -5.06 1.85 -48.56
N ARG A 58 -5.77 1.59 -49.66
CA ARG A 58 -5.23 1.78 -51.01
C ARG A 58 -5.23 3.28 -51.32
N LEU A 59 -4.12 3.78 -51.85
CA LEU A 59 -4.00 5.16 -52.33
C LEU A 59 -4.84 5.32 -53.59
N VAL A 60 -5.73 6.32 -53.60
CA VAL A 60 -6.43 6.74 -54.82
C VAL A 60 -5.43 7.48 -55.71
N ARG A 61 -5.41 7.16 -57.01
CA ARG A 61 -4.60 7.82 -58.04
C ARG A 61 -5.50 8.70 -58.91
N HIS A 62 -4.91 9.66 -59.61
CA HIS A 62 -5.63 10.45 -60.61
C HIS A 62 -6.00 9.64 -61.87
N GLU A 63 -5.22 8.60 -62.17
CA GLU A 63 -5.40 7.71 -63.33
C GLU A 63 -6.12 6.40 -62.94
N GLY A 64 -7.10 5.99 -63.75
CA GLY A 64 -7.84 4.74 -63.60
C GLY A 64 -9.36 4.92 -63.68
N SER A 65 -10.08 3.81 -63.51
CA SER A 65 -11.55 3.75 -63.38
C SER A 65 -11.95 3.47 -61.93
N ILE A 66 -13.14 3.91 -61.52
CA ILE A 66 -13.68 3.75 -60.16
C ILE A 66 -13.78 2.28 -59.73
N ASP A 67 -14.06 1.37 -60.66
CA ASP A 67 -14.09 -0.08 -60.38
C ASP A 67 -12.77 -0.63 -59.82
N THR A 68 -11.63 0.02 -60.09
CA THR A 68 -10.31 -0.40 -59.56
C THR A 68 -10.18 -0.17 -58.05
N LEU A 69 -11.11 0.59 -57.45
CA LEU A 69 -11.15 0.91 -56.02
C LEU A 69 -12.26 0.16 -55.25
N LEU A 70 -13.21 -0.46 -55.95
CA LEU A 70 -14.24 -1.30 -55.32
C LEU A 70 -13.64 -2.60 -54.80
N SER A 71 -14.31 -3.24 -53.84
CA SER A 71 -13.90 -4.54 -53.30
C SER A 71 -14.67 -5.71 -53.93
N SER A 72 -15.88 -5.44 -54.44
CA SER A 72 -16.73 -6.33 -55.21
C SER A 72 -17.37 -5.59 -56.39
N ASN A 73 -17.60 -6.29 -57.51
CA ASN A 73 -18.30 -5.73 -58.67
C ASN A 73 -19.76 -5.35 -58.36
N ASP A 74 -20.35 -5.88 -57.28
CA ASP A 74 -21.68 -5.49 -56.80
C ASP A 74 -21.68 -4.33 -55.79
N ASP A 75 -20.52 -3.81 -55.37
CA ASP A 75 -20.45 -2.67 -54.45
C ASP A 75 -21.14 -1.44 -55.05
N THR A 76 -21.97 -0.78 -54.24
CA THR A 76 -22.68 0.47 -54.56
C THR A 76 -22.15 1.68 -53.79
N PHE A 77 -21.21 1.49 -52.87
CA PHE A 77 -20.61 2.54 -52.05
C PHE A 77 -19.08 2.47 -52.12
N LEU A 78 -18.43 3.62 -52.35
CA LEU A 78 -16.98 3.76 -52.29
C LEU A 78 -16.58 4.71 -51.15
N PRO A 79 -16.30 4.18 -49.95
CA PRO A 79 -15.83 4.98 -48.81
C PRO A 79 -14.35 5.34 -48.97
N LEU A 80 -14.10 6.63 -49.17
CA LEU A 80 -12.78 7.25 -49.25
C LEU A 80 -12.55 8.12 -48.01
N ARG A 81 -11.31 8.14 -47.54
CA ARG A 81 -10.85 8.95 -46.41
C ARG A 81 -9.86 9.99 -46.90
N LEU A 82 -10.19 11.25 -46.72
CA LEU A 82 -9.29 12.38 -46.94
C LEU A 82 -8.48 12.63 -45.65
N THR A 83 -7.17 12.46 -45.74
CA THR A 83 -6.25 12.69 -44.61
C THR A 83 -5.25 13.77 -44.97
N VAL A 84 -5.29 14.89 -44.26
CA VAL A 84 -4.27 15.95 -44.36
C VAL A 84 -3.06 15.55 -43.50
N PRO A 85 -1.87 15.28 -44.07
CA PRO A 85 -0.66 15.09 -43.29
C PRO A 85 -0.30 16.39 -42.56
N LEU A 86 -0.39 16.34 -41.23
CA LEU A 86 0.02 17.46 -40.38
C LEU A 86 1.54 17.65 -40.43
N CYS A 87 1.99 18.89 -40.52
CA CYS A 87 3.40 19.30 -40.46
C CYS A 87 3.98 19.20 -39.03
N GLY A 88 3.87 18.01 -38.42
CA GLY A 88 4.27 17.71 -37.04
C GLY A 88 5.44 16.73 -36.95
N GLY A 89 6.32 16.96 -35.98
CA GLY A 89 7.55 16.16 -35.78
C GLY A 89 7.33 14.69 -35.41
N LYS A 90 8.40 13.89 -35.58
CA LYS A 90 8.44 12.43 -35.33
C LYS A 90 7.87 12.10 -33.93
N GLY A 91 6.64 11.61 -33.90
CA GLY A 91 5.79 11.64 -32.71
C GLY A 91 6.33 10.89 -31.49
N GLY A 92 5.82 11.26 -30.32
CA GLY A 92 6.23 10.74 -29.00
C GLY A 92 6.15 9.21 -28.83
N PHE A 93 5.53 8.49 -29.77
CA PHE A 93 5.57 7.02 -29.88
C PHE A 93 6.98 6.43 -29.70
N GLY A 94 8.01 7.03 -30.32
CA GLY A 94 9.40 6.58 -30.12
C GLY A 94 9.91 6.75 -28.68
N SER A 95 9.39 7.74 -27.95
CA SER A 95 9.65 7.92 -26.52
C SER A 95 8.84 6.96 -25.65
N ILE A 96 7.58 6.70 -26.02
CA ILE A 96 6.71 5.71 -25.36
C ILE A 96 7.32 4.31 -25.46
N LEU A 97 7.83 3.91 -26.64
CA LEU A 97 8.53 2.63 -26.82
C LEU A 97 9.78 2.52 -25.94
N ARG A 98 10.60 3.59 -25.83
CA ARG A 98 11.75 3.60 -24.91
C ARG A 98 11.33 3.49 -23.45
N ALA A 99 10.28 4.23 -23.05
CA ALA A 99 9.74 4.20 -21.69
C ALA A 99 9.14 2.82 -21.33
N GLN A 100 8.46 2.16 -22.25
CA GLN A 100 7.97 0.78 -22.07
C GLN A 100 9.13 -0.23 -22.03
N GLY A 101 10.14 -0.09 -22.89
CA GLY A 101 11.35 -0.94 -22.89
C GLY A 101 12.08 -0.95 -21.55
N GLY A 102 12.29 0.22 -20.93
CA GLY A 102 12.89 0.33 -19.60
C GLY A 102 12.08 -0.36 -18.49
N ARG A 103 10.74 -0.35 -18.59
CA ARG A 103 9.83 -1.02 -17.64
C ARG A 103 9.85 -2.55 -17.78
N MET A 104 10.13 -3.08 -18.98
CA MET A 104 10.32 -4.52 -19.19
C MET A 104 11.69 -5.00 -18.68
N SER A 105 12.75 -4.24 -18.96
CA SER A 105 14.12 -4.52 -18.52
C SER A 105 14.23 -4.67 -16.99
N SER A 106 13.71 -3.70 -16.24
CA SER A 106 13.78 -3.66 -14.77
C SER A 106 13.05 -4.82 -14.09
N ARG A 107 11.87 -5.23 -14.59
CA ARG A 107 11.11 -6.36 -14.04
C ARG A 107 11.86 -7.68 -14.11
N LYS A 108 12.60 -7.94 -15.19
CA LYS A 108 13.28 -9.25 -15.38
C LYS A 108 14.38 -9.50 -14.33
N LYS A 109 15.01 -8.47 -13.76
CA LYS A 109 15.97 -8.63 -12.66
C LYS A 109 15.34 -9.16 -11.35
N LYS A 110 14.07 -8.84 -11.06
CA LYS A 110 13.33 -9.43 -9.92
C LYS A 110 12.69 -10.79 -10.25
N GLN A 111 12.79 -11.27 -11.48
CA GLN A 111 12.13 -12.52 -11.90
C GLN A 111 12.93 -13.79 -11.54
N GLY A 112 14.09 -13.68 -10.89
CA GLY A 112 14.87 -14.82 -10.42
C GLY A 112 14.10 -15.71 -9.44
N GLU A 113 13.49 -15.11 -8.42
CA GLU A 113 12.71 -15.80 -7.38
C GLU A 113 11.31 -16.23 -7.89
N VAL A 114 10.77 -15.51 -8.88
CA VAL A 114 9.47 -15.81 -9.50
C VAL A 114 9.46 -17.16 -10.23
N ASN A 115 10.63 -17.77 -10.45
CA ASN A 115 10.76 -19.15 -10.94
C ASN A 115 10.26 -20.22 -9.95
N GLY A 116 9.84 -19.86 -8.72
CA GLY A 116 9.22 -20.80 -7.77
C GLY A 116 7.99 -21.58 -8.30
N SER A 117 7.39 -21.15 -9.42
CA SER A 117 6.32 -21.88 -10.11
C SER A 117 6.79 -23.00 -11.05
N SER A 118 8.08 -23.13 -11.35
CA SER A 118 8.58 -24.29 -12.10
C SER A 118 8.65 -25.53 -11.20
N ARG A 119 8.75 -26.71 -11.83
CA ARG A 119 8.77 -28.01 -11.15
C ARG A 119 10.16 -28.64 -11.34
N ASN A 120 10.65 -29.31 -10.31
CA ASN A 120 11.85 -30.14 -10.36
C ASN A 120 11.58 -31.39 -11.22
N LEU A 121 12.64 -32.15 -11.53
CA LEU A 121 12.52 -33.46 -12.21
C LEU A 121 11.68 -34.47 -11.39
N ASP A 122 11.68 -34.31 -10.05
CA ASP A 122 10.82 -35.03 -9.08
C ASP A 122 9.37 -34.50 -9.03
N GLY A 123 8.96 -33.62 -9.96
CA GLY A 123 7.60 -33.10 -10.03
C GLY A 123 7.18 -32.13 -8.91
N ARG A 124 7.94 -31.97 -7.81
CA ARG A 124 7.68 -30.95 -6.77
C ARG A 124 7.93 -29.53 -7.31
N ARG A 125 7.17 -28.53 -6.85
CA ARG A 125 7.41 -27.12 -7.22
C ARG A 125 8.66 -26.59 -6.52
N LEU A 126 9.43 -25.70 -7.18
CA LEU A 126 10.61 -25.08 -6.55
C LEU A 126 10.25 -24.33 -5.26
N ARG A 127 9.10 -23.65 -5.24
CA ARG A 127 8.61 -22.92 -4.07
C ARG A 127 8.47 -23.81 -2.82
N THR A 128 7.77 -24.95 -2.92
CA THR A 128 7.56 -25.85 -1.78
C THR A 128 8.86 -26.52 -1.31
N VAL A 129 9.85 -26.69 -2.20
CA VAL A 129 11.19 -27.17 -1.84
C VAL A 129 12.03 -26.09 -1.16
N ALA A 130 11.81 -24.80 -1.45
CA ALA A 130 12.42 -23.71 -0.69
C ALA A 130 11.79 -23.56 0.70
N GLU A 131 10.46 -23.58 0.78
CA GLU A 131 9.70 -23.48 2.03
C GLU A 131 10.04 -24.65 2.99
N ALA A 132 10.16 -25.88 2.48
CA ALA A 132 10.61 -27.04 3.26
C ALA A 132 12.07 -26.90 3.76
N LYS A 133 12.96 -26.25 3.00
CA LYS A 133 14.34 -25.99 3.44
C LYS A 133 14.40 -24.96 4.56
N THR A 134 13.68 -23.85 4.44
CA THR A 134 13.63 -22.82 5.48
C THR A 134 13.01 -23.35 6.78
N LEU A 135 12.02 -24.25 6.69
CA LEU A 135 11.46 -24.93 7.85
C LEU A 135 12.47 -25.91 8.49
N ALA A 136 13.20 -26.69 7.69
CA ALA A 136 14.25 -27.58 8.21
C ALA A 136 15.41 -26.81 8.87
N GLU A 137 15.82 -25.67 8.29
CA GLU A 137 16.82 -24.77 8.84
C GLU A 137 16.34 -24.14 10.16
N TYR A 138 15.09 -23.66 10.24
CA TYR A 138 14.49 -23.16 11.47
C TYR A 138 14.42 -24.22 12.58
N LEU A 139 14.02 -25.45 12.26
CA LEU A 139 13.98 -26.57 13.21
C LEU A 139 15.39 -26.98 13.69
N ALA A 140 16.41 -26.83 12.86
CA ALA A 140 17.81 -27.06 13.26
C ALA A 140 18.37 -25.94 14.16
N ILE A 141 17.96 -24.69 13.92
CA ILE A 141 18.41 -23.50 14.68
C ILE A 141 17.69 -23.38 16.04
N LYS A 142 16.41 -23.79 16.14
CA LYS A 142 15.63 -23.74 17.39
C LYS A 142 16.39 -24.28 18.63
N PRO A 143 16.96 -25.49 18.64
CA PRO A 143 17.69 -26.00 19.81
C PRO A 143 19.00 -25.26 20.13
N GLU A 144 19.51 -24.39 19.26
CA GLU A 144 20.63 -23.49 19.58
C GLU A 144 20.13 -22.18 20.19
N MET A 145 19.04 -21.62 19.65
CA MET A 145 18.35 -20.46 20.22
C MET A 145 17.84 -20.77 21.64
N ASP A 146 17.16 -21.91 21.83
CA ASP A 146 16.65 -22.37 23.13
C ASP A 146 17.78 -22.56 24.18
N LYS A 147 19.02 -22.86 23.75
CA LYS A 147 20.20 -22.93 24.64
C LYS A 147 20.71 -21.54 24.96
N LYS A 148 20.91 -20.70 23.95
CA LYS A 148 21.40 -19.32 24.11
C LYS A 148 20.50 -18.49 25.03
N GLU A 149 19.18 -18.63 24.89
CA GLU A 149 18.22 -17.96 25.78
C GLU A 149 18.28 -18.49 27.23
N LYS A 150 18.55 -19.78 27.42
CA LYS A 150 18.78 -20.38 28.76
C LYS A 150 20.13 -19.95 29.34
N GLU A 151 21.15 -19.72 28.53
CA GLU A 151 22.44 -19.18 28.93
C GLU A 151 22.35 -17.69 29.28
N GLU A 152 21.67 -16.87 28.48
CA GLU A 152 21.40 -15.46 28.81
C GLU A 152 20.53 -15.32 30.07
N ARG A 153 19.52 -16.18 30.25
CA ARG A 153 18.70 -16.23 31.48
C ARG A 153 19.53 -16.61 32.71
N LYS A 154 20.47 -17.57 32.57
CA LYS A 154 21.42 -17.93 33.63
C LYS A 154 22.36 -16.78 33.97
N GLN A 155 23.00 -16.16 32.98
CA GLN A 155 23.90 -15.02 33.19
C GLN A 155 23.19 -13.86 33.91
N ARG A 156 21.95 -13.51 33.51
CA ARG A 156 21.15 -12.50 34.23
C ARG A 156 20.82 -12.91 35.67
N TRP A 157 20.60 -14.20 35.93
CA TRP A 157 20.35 -14.70 37.30
C TRP A 157 21.64 -14.72 38.14
N GLU A 158 22.76 -15.11 37.56
CA GLU A 158 24.10 -15.08 38.16
C GLU A 158 24.53 -13.64 38.49
N ASP A 159 24.28 -12.67 37.60
CA ASP A 159 24.46 -11.24 37.86
C ASP A 159 23.58 -10.73 39.01
N ILE A 160 22.31 -11.13 39.05
CA ILE A 160 21.40 -10.78 40.16
C ILE A 160 21.92 -11.36 41.47
N VAL A 161 22.25 -12.66 41.51
CA VAL A 161 22.80 -13.35 42.68
C VAL A 161 24.08 -12.68 43.16
N ALA A 162 25.05 -12.42 42.27
CA ALA A 162 26.29 -11.73 42.60
C ALA A 162 26.08 -10.26 43.00
N SER A 163 24.98 -9.61 42.59
CA SER A 163 24.60 -8.28 43.08
C SER A 163 23.97 -8.33 44.47
N THR A 164 23.24 -9.39 44.81
CA THR A 164 22.68 -9.61 46.15
C THR A 164 23.72 -10.12 47.13
N GLU A 165 24.68 -10.93 46.67
CA GLU A 165 25.79 -11.44 47.49
C GLU A 165 26.73 -10.29 47.88
N ARG A 166 27.15 -9.43 46.94
CA ARG A 166 27.91 -8.21 47.27
C ARG A 166 27.18 -7.30 48.26
N LYS A 167 25.87 -7.08 48.09
CA LYS A 167 25.06 -6.32 49.05
C LYS A 167 25.00 -7.02 50.42
N GLN A 168 24.94 -8.35 50.44
CA GLN A 168 24.94 -9.12 51.68
C GLN A 168 26.31 -9.07 52.37
N GLU A 169 27.41 -9.13 51.64
CA GLU A 169 28.77 -8.90 52.16
C GLU A 169 28.94 -7.47 52.68
N GLU A 170 28.41 -6.46 51.97
CA GLU A 170 28.36 -5.07 52.42
C GLU A 170 27.53 -4.93 53.72
N LEU A 171 26.40 -5.62 53.85
CA LEU A 171 25.61 -5.63 55.10
C LEU A 171 26.30 -6.40 56.23
N ILE A 172 26.99 -7.51 55.95
CA ILE A 172 27.68 -8.34 56.95
C ILE A 172 28.94 -7.65 57.45
N ASN A 173 29.77 -7.11 56.55
CA ASN A 173 30.97 -6.34 56.89
C ASN A 173 30.58 -4.97 57.48
N GLY A 174 29.53 -4.35 56.95
CA GLY A 174 28.91 -3.14 57.47
C GLY A 174 28.23 -3.31 58.84
N ARG A 175 28.02 -4.54 59.32
CA ARG A 175 27.47 -4.81 60.66
C ARG A 175 28.37 -4.30 61.80
N GLY A 176 29.64 -4.01 61.52
CA GLY A 176 30.54 -3.30 62.44
C GLY A 176 30.37 -1.77 62.48
N MET A 177 29.71 -1.18 61.48
CA MET A 177 29.53 0.28 61.32
C MET A 177 28.08 0.74 61.33
N ALA A 178 27.10 -0.18 61.25
CA ALA A 178 25.67 0.09 61.38
C ALA A 178 25.24 0.43 62.82
N ARG A 179 25.84 1.47 63.41
CA ARG A 179 25.18 2.21 64.50
C ARG A 179 24.07 3.05 63.85
N LEU A 180 22.90 3.04 64.46
CA LEU A 180 21.74 3.84 64.02
C LEU A 180 22.19 5.31 63.90
N ASP A 181 21.92 5.94 62.75
CA ASP A 181 22.47 7.25 62.41
C ASP A 181 22.21 8.26 63.53
N GLY A 182 23.30 8.82 64.07
CA GLY A 182 23.25 9.68 65.25
C GLY A 182 22.36 10.89 65.02
N GLN A 183 22.44 11.48 63.81
CA GLN A 183 21.62 12.61 63.42
C GLN A 183 20.13 12.24 63.36
N TRP A 184 19.76 11.06 62.86
CA TRP A 184 18.36 10.62 62.86
C TRP A 184 17.82 10.34 64.27
N VAL A 185 18.67 9.83 65.17
CA VAL A 185 18.29 9.64 66.59
C VAL A 185 18.10 11.00 67.27
N GLU A 186 19.00 11.95 67.04
CA GLU A 186 18.94 13.32 67.58
C GLU A 186 17.74 14.09 67.01
N ASP A 187 17.54 14.13 65.69
CA ASP A 187 16.37 14.76 65.02
C ASP A 187 15.04 14.22 65.57
N LYS A 188 14.95 12.89 65.77
CA LYS A 188 13.77 12.25 66.35
C LYS A 188 13.57 12.68 67.81
N GLN A 189 14.65 12.77 68.60
CA GLN A 189 14.60 13.15 70.00
C GLN A 189 14.31 14.65 70.18
N GLU A 190 14.77 15.52 69.29
CA GLU A 190 14.37 16.93 69.24
C GLU A 190 12.88 17.07 68.90
N ALA A 191 12.35 16.30 67.94
CA ALA A 191 10.92 16.29 67.62
C ALA A 191 10.05 15.82 68.79
N GLU A 192 10.50 14.81 69.55
CA GLU A 192 9.85 14.33 70.77
C GLU A 192 9.92 15.37 71.91
N ASN A 193 11.08 15.99 72.13
CA ASN A 193 11.23 17.06 73.12
C ASN A 193 10.36 18.28 72.77
N LYS A 194 10.35 18.71 71.51
CA LYS A 194 9.57 19.88 71.04
C LYS A 194 8.07 19.66 71.13
N THR A 195 7.59 18.42 70.93
CA THR A 195 6.18 18.08 71.16
C THR A 195 5.85 18.00 72.65
N ARG A 196 6.77 17.52 73.48
CA ARG A 196 6.66 17.54 74.95
C ARG A 196 6.62 18.95 75.53
N GLU A 197 7.48 19.85 75.08
CA GLU A 197 7.48 21.28 75.43
C GLU A 197 6.18 21.97 75.01
N ALA A 198 5.64 21.66 73.83
CA ALA A 198 4.37 22.20 73.38
C ALA A 198 3.20 21.77 74.28
N ILE A 199 3.19 20.51 74.73
CA ILE A 199 2.20 19.98 75.69
C ILE A 199 2.36 20.63 77.06
N GLU A 200 3.59 20.77 77.58
CA GLU A 200 3.85 21.43 78.87
C GLU A 200 3.45 22.91 78.85
N LYS A 201 3.74 23.62 77.75
CA LYS A 201 3.36 25.01 77.56
C LYS A 201 1.83 25.19 77.42
N MET A 202 1.15 24.25 76.74
CA MET A 202 -0.31 24.21 76.71
C MET A 202 -0.90 23.98 78.10
N LEU A 203 -0.34 23.06 78.89
CA LEU A 203 -0.79 22.78 80.25
C LEU A 203 -0.56 23.96 81.21
N MET A 204 0.57 24.68 81.08
CA MET A 204 0.78 25.93 81.81
C MET A 204 -0.21 27.01 81.39
N ALA A 205 -0.46 27.21 80.10
CA ALA A 205 -1.40 28.21 79.60
C ALA A 205 -2.85 27.92 80.05
N GLN A 206 -3.27 26.65 80.02
CA GLN A 206 -4.57 26.23 80.55
C GLN A 206 -4.67 26.47 82.07
N ARG A 207 -3.56 26.31 82.81
CA ARG A 207 -3.49 26.56 84.26
C ARG A 207 -3.36 28.05 84.62
N SER A 208 -3.07 28.93 83.66
CA SER A 208 -3.08 30.39 83.82
C SER A 208 -4.27 31.07 83.13
N SER A 209 -5.31 30.29 82.78
CA SER A 209 -6.52 30.74 82.07
C SER A 209 -7.78 30.23 82.79
N SER A 210 -7.70 30.07 84.11
CA SER A 210 -8.76 29.53 84.97
C SER A 210 -9.35 30.57 85.95
N GLU A 211 -8.95 31.83 85.82
CA GLU A 211 -9.41 32.96 86.64
C GLU A 211 -9.69 34.17 85.75
N GLU A 212 -10.80 34.86 86.06
CA GLU A 212 -11.36 36.09 85.47
C GLU A 212 -12.17 35.92 84.16
N ASP A 213 -13.44 36.35 84.23
CA ASP A 213 -14.56 36.23 83.27
C ASP A 213 -14.90 37.60 82.64
N ASP A 214 -15.86 37.60 81.70
CA ASP A 214 -16.63 38.76 81.18
C ASP A 214 -15.84 39.80 80.30
N ASP A 215 -16.37 40.38 79.22
CA ASP A 215 -17.67 40.20 78.54
C ASP A 215 -17.65 40.66 77.05
N ASP A 216 -18.77 40.37 76.36
CA ASP A 216 -19.41 41.12 75.25
C ASP A 216 -18.96 41.13 73.76
N GLU A 217 -20.02 40.97 72.94
CA GLU A 217 -20.33 41.42 71.55
C GLU A 217 -19.59 40.96 70.27
N ILE A 218 -20.35 41.04 69.15
CA ILE A 218 -20.09 40.49 67.81
C ILE A 218 -20.31 41.58 66.74
N PRO A 219 -19.47 41.65 65.69
CA PRO A 219 -19.92 42.17 64.39
C PRO A 219 -19.66 41.23 63.19
N VAL A 220 -20.59 41.24 62.22
CA VAL A 220 -20.58 40.42 61.00
C VAL A 220 -20.08 41.23 59.79
N ALA A 221 -19.15 40.67 58.98
CA ALA A 221 -18.92 41.11 57.60
C ALA A 221 -18.16 40.08 56.74
N GLY A 222 -18.54 39.97 55.45
CA GLY A 222 -17.66 39.53 54.34
C GLY A 222 -17.22 40.76 53.50
N PRO A 223 -16.81 40.64 52.21
CA PRO A 223 -17.01 39.48 51.32
C PRO A 223 -15.90 39.23 50.22
N VAL A 224 -16.24 38.37 49.25
CA VAL A 224 -15.75 38.19 47.85
C VAL A 224 -14.40 37.52 47.45
N LYS A 225 -14.52 36.80 46.31
CA LYS A 225 -13.63 35.97 45.47
C LYS A 225 -12.78 36.83 44.49
N PRO A 226 -11.90 36.34 43.55
CA PRO A 226 -11.84 35.04 42.82
C PRO A 226 -10.40 34.41 42.73
N VAL A 227 -9.97 33.48 41.85
CA VAL A 227 -10.37 33.05 40.48
C VAL A 227 -10.07 31.54 40.14
N SER A 228 -10.13 31.23 38.83
CA SER A 228 -9.80 30.02 38.04
C SER A 228 -8.35 29.47 38.17
N SER A 229 -7.95 28.29 37.63
CA SER A 229 -8.45 27.54 36.44
C SER A 229 -8.13 26.03 36.44
N SER A 230 -8.85 25.25 35.64
CA SER A 230 -8.80 23.77 35.54
C SER A 230 -7.93 23.20 34.40
N LYS A 231 -7.30 22.04 34.61
CA LYS A 231 -7.03 21.00 33.58
C LYS A 231 -6.88 19.60 34.23
N PRO A 232 -7.19 18.49 33.52
CA PRO A 232 -7.23 17.15 34.12
C PRO A 232 -5.87 16.43 34.10
N ALA A 233 -5.66 15.55 35.08
CA ALA A 233 -4.53 14.61 35.10
C ALA A 233 -4.87 13.33 34.31
N GLN A 234 -3.95 12.87 33.47
CA GLN A 234 -4.10 11.62 32.72
C GLN A 234 -3.74 10.43 33.61
N GLN A 235 -4.57 9.39 33.61
CA GLN A 235 -4.25 8.13 34.29
C GLN A 235 -3.06 7.46 33.58
N LYS A 236 -2.06 7.03 34.34
CA LYS A 236 -0.96 6.21 33.82
C LYS A 236 -1.44 4.76 33.69
N ALA A 237 -1.34 4.19 32.50
CA ALA A 237 -1.43 2.74 32.34
C ALA A 237 -0.27 2.08 33.11
N MET A 238 -0.55 0.99 33.82
CA MET A 238 0.48 0.10 34.35
C MET A 238 0.68 -1.07 33.38
N PHE A 239 1.92 -1.54 33.26
CA PHE A 239 2.36 -2.47 32.23
C PHE A 239 2.76 -3.80 32.89
N GLY A 240 2.36 -4.94 32.31
CA GLY A 240 2.87 -6.28 32.68
C GLY A 240 2.05 -7.09 33.70
N TRP A 241 0.73 -7.25 33.49
CA TRP A 241 -0.12 -8.27 34.15
C TRP A 241 -1.26 -8.75 33.24
N ASP A 242 -1.03 -8.77 31.92
CA ASP A 242 -2.06 -8.99 30.87
C ASP A 242 -1.45 -9.75 29.67
N GLU A 243 -0.52 -10.67 29.95
CA GLU A 243 0.39 -11.28 28.95
C GLU A 243 0.62 -12.79 29.20
N ASP A 244 -0.38 -13.50 29.79
CA ASP A 244 -0.29 -14.94 30.13
C ASP A 244 -1.59 -15.74 29.87
N ASP A 245 -2.65 -15.10 29.35
CA ASP A 245 -3.96 -15.74 29.06
C ASP A 245 -4.03 -16.44 27.68
N GLU A 246 -3.04 -16.25 26.80
CA GLU A 246 -2.98 -16.94 25.49
C GLU A 246 -2.37 -18.36 25.54
N PHE A 247 -1.90 -18.83 26.71
CA PHE A 247 -1.19 -20.11 26.82
C PHE A 247 -2.09 -21.37 26.82
N LEU A 248 -3.41 -21.25 27.04
CA LEU A 248 -4.29 -22.40 27.33
C LEU A 248 -5.64 -22.39 26.57
N SER A 249 -5.62 -22.37 25.23
CA SER A 249 -6.78 -22.81 24.44
C SER A 249 -6.41 -23.24 23.01
N ASP A 250 -5.75 -24.39 22.87
CA ASP A 250 -5.80 -25.21 21.64
C ASP A 250 -6.45 -26.55 21.99
N SER A 251 -7.53 -26.91 21.29
CA SER A 251 -8.40 -28.05 21.65
C SER A 251 -9.18 -28.58 20.44
N ASP A 252 -8.43 -29.15 19.50
CA ASP A 252 -8.74 -30.45 18.92
C ASP A 252 -10.18 -30.65 18.39
N GLU A 253 -10.45 -30.16 17.18
CA GLU A 253 -11.58 -30.61 16.34
C GLU A 253 -11.05 -31.29 15.07
N GLU A 254 -11.09 -32.62 15.02
CA GLU A 254 -10.82 -33.41 13.81
C GLU A 254 -12.04 -33.33 12.86
N GLU A 255 -11.91 -32.69 11.70
CA GLU A 255 -12.95 -32.70 10.65
C GLU A 255 -12.57 -33.65 9.49
N GLU A 256 -13.34 -34.73 9.34
CA GLU A 256 -13.13 -35.82 8.38
C GLU A 256 -13.56 -35.41 6.96
N VAL A 257 -12.60 -35.25 6.04
CA VAL A 257 -12.90 -34.90 4.62
C VAL A 257 -12.80 -36.14 3.72
N SER A 258 -13.95 -36.59 3.23
CA SER A 258 -14.11 -37.76 2.36
C SER A 258 -13.45 -37.61 0.98
N GLU A 259 -12.84 -38.70 0.48
CA GLU A 259 -12.42 -38.83 -0.93
C GLU A 259 -13.62 -39.04 -1.87
N GLU A 260 -13.79 -38.23 -2.92
CA GLU A 260 -14.32 -38.69 -4.23
C GLU A 260 -14.13 -37.67 -5.39
N GLU A 261 -14.57 -38.08 -6.59
CA GLU A 261 -14.59 -37.39 -7.90
C GLU A 261 -13.26 -36.85 -8.52
N GLN A 262 -12.71 -37.63 -9.46
CA GLN A 262 -11.84 -37.12 -10.53
C GLN A 262 -12.64 -36.78 -11.80
N PRO A 263 -12.56 -35.55 -12.34
CA PRO A 263 -12.98 -35.27 -13.71
C PRO A 263 -11.86 -35.59 -14.72
N ALA A 264 -12.06 -36.60 -15.56
CA ALA A 264 -11.12 -36.92 -16.65
C ALA A 264 -11.11 -35.81 -17.74
N TYR A 265 -9.92 -35.38 -18.17
CA TYR A 265 -9.75 -34.39 -19.23
C TYR A 265 -8.90 -34.95 -20.38
N GLU A 266 -9.50 -35.08 -21.56
CA GLU A 266 -8.81 -35.52 -22.78
C GLU A 266 -7.90 -34.43 -23.35
N GLY A 267 -6.59 -34.68 -23.34
CA GLY A 267 -5.60 -33.76 -23.90
C GLY A 267 -5.63 -33.69 -25.43
N LYS A 268 -6.27 -32.67 -26.00
CA LYS A 268 -6.19 -32.36 -27.44
C LYS A 268 -4.74 -32.13 -27.89
N GLY A 269 -4.15 -33.14 -28.54
CA GLY A 269 -2.78 -33.08 -29.05
C GLY A 269 -2.60 -32.01 -30.14
N LYS A 270 -1.52 -31.22 -30.03
CA LYS A 270 -1.05 -30.37 -31.12
C LYS A 270 0.03 -31.11 -31.90
N GLY A 271 -0.27 -31.47 -33.15
CA GLY A 271 0.72 -32.05 -34.06
C GLY A 271 1.87 -31.08 -34.33
N LYS A 272 3.09 -31.63 -34.46
CA LYS A 272 4.22 -30.90 -35.02
C LYS A 272 4.13 -30.98 -36.54
N ALA A 273 4.25 -29.83 -37.22
CA ALA A 273 4.73 -29.81 -38.60
C ALA A 273 6.26 -30.01 -38.59
N ALA A 274 6.79 -30.48 -39.71
CA ALA A 274 8.23 -30.58 -39.97
C ALA A 274 8.83 -29.23 -40.40
#